data_AF-A0AAU7AB24-F1
#
_entry.id   AF-A0AAU7AB24-F1
#
_cell.length_a   1.000
_cell.length_b   1.000
_cell.length_c   1.000
_cell.angle_alpha   90.00
_cell.angle_beta   90.00
_cell.angle_gamma   90.00
#
_symmetry.space_group_name_H-M   'P 1'
#
loop_
_entity.id
_entity.type
_entity.pdbx_description
1 polymer ?
#
loop_
_entity_poly.entity_id
_entity_poly.type
_entity_poly.pdbx_seq_one_letter_code
_entity_poly.pdbx_strand_id
1 'polypeptide(L)'
;MLVSHIVGMVDRVERGDDPKIFIQSPTLDILFANTADMHSQIDVADEGIVVVGTSTDPDVVAALYIHAAEVSDMVDRGMQAVHEAMAQRAGN
;
A
#
# COMPACT_ATOMS: atom_id res chain seq x y z
N MET A 1 -11.31 14.02 1.09
CA MET A 1 -10.12 13.82 1.96
C MET A 1 -9.64 12.37 1.86
N LEU A 2 -10.42 11.35 2.29
CA LEU A 2 -9.99 9.94 2.23
C LEU A 2 -10.01 9.32 0.83
N VAL A 3 -11.16 9.33 0.13
CA VAL A 3 -11.29 8.79 -1.24
C VAL A 3 -10.26 9.45 -2.18
N SER A 4 -10.17 10.78 -2.16
CA SER A 4 -9.18 11.55 -2.92
C SER A 4 -7.74 11.18 -2.58
N HIS A 5 -7.45 10.86 -1.31
CA HIS A 5 -6.12 10.44 -0.90
C HIS A 5 -5.79 9.05 -1.45
N ILE A 6 -6.70 8.08 -1.31
CA ILE A 6 -6.50 6.70 -1.78
C ILE A 6 -6.36 6.66 -3.31
N VAL A 7 -7.24 7.34 -4.04
CA VAL A 7 -7.13 7.46 -5.51
C VAL A 7 -5.77 8.04 -5.89
N GLY A 8 -5.31 9.09 -5.20
CA GLY A 8 -3.99 9.68 -5.43
C GLY A 8 -2.82 8.73 -5.10
N MET A 9 -2.98 7.82 -4.13
CA MET A 9 -1.94 6.82 -3.82
C MET A 9 -1.91 5.69 -4.86
N VAL A 10 -3.05 5.21 -5.34
CA VAL A 10 -3.09 4.21 -6.42
C VAL A 10 -2.45 4.77 -7.69
N ASP A 11 -2.88 5.95 -8.11
CA ASP A 11 -2.35 6.66 -9.28
C ASP A 11 -0.84 6.96 -9.14
N ARG A 12 -0.35 7.22 -7.92
CA ARG A 12 1.08 7.33 -7.65
C ARG A 12 1.82 6.03 -7.92
N VAL A 13 1.31 4.88 -7.46
CA VAL A 13 1.93 3.58 -7.71
C VAL A 13 1.89 3.25 -9.20
N GLU A 14 0.77 3.48 -9.89
CA GLU A 14 0.65 3.25 -11.33
C GLU A 14 1.68 4.06 -12.15
N ARG A 15 2.01 5.27 -11.70
CA ARG A 15 3.06 6.10 -12.32
C ARG A 15 4.49 5.76 -11.89
N GLY A 16 4.67 4.87 -10.91
CA GLY A 16 6.00 4.61 -10.33
C GLY A 16 6.60 5.81 -9.58
N ASP A 17 5.76 6.73 -9.10
CA ASP A 17 6.19 7.94 -8.38
C ASP A 17 6.46 7.63 -6.90
N ASP A 18 7.49 6.81 -6.66
CA ASP A 18 7.93 6.39 -5.33
C ASP A 18 8.44 7.59 -4.50
N PRO A 19 7.79 7.93 -3.36
CA PRO A 19 8.16 9.10 -2.58
C PRO A 19 9.43 8.89 -1.75
N LYS A 20 9.88 7.64 -1.53
CA LYS A 20 11.13 7.30 -0.84
C LYS A 20 11.30 7.96 0.52
N ILE A 21 10.22 8.03 1.28
CA ILE A 21 10.22 8.63 2.61
C ILE A 21 10.62 7.60 3.67
N PHE A 22 11.23 8.07 4.77
CA PHE A 22 11.76 7.21 5.83
C PHE A 22 10.72 6.27 6.47
N ILE A 23 9.46 6.71 6.56
CA ILE A 23 8.37 5.94 7.18
C ILE A 23 7.73 4.92 6.22
N GLN A 24 8.18 4.87 4.97
CA GLN A 24 7.64 3.98 3.95
C GLN A 24 7.76 2.51 4.36
N SER A 25 6.73 1.73 4.05
CA SER A 25 6.79 0.29 4.17
C SER A 25 7.71 -0.30 3.09
N PRO A 26 8.64 -1.24 3.42
CA PRO A 26 9.40 -1.99 2.42
C PRO A 26 8.50 -2.72 1.41
N THR A 27 7.26 -3.04 1.80
CA THR A 27 6.28 -3.62 0.88
C THR A 27 5.99 -2.69 -0.30
N LEU A 28 5.95 -1.37 -0.06
CA LEU A 28 5.76 -0.39 -1.13
C LEU A 28 6.97 -0.33 -2.07
N ASP A 29 8.19 -0.61 -1.62
CA ASP A 29 9.36 -0.68 -2.51
C ASP A 29 9.18 -1.77 -3.57
N ILE A 30 8.61 -2.92 -3.19
CA ILE A 30 8.28 -4.02 -4.11
C ILE A 30 7.19 -3.57 -5.09
N LEU A 31 6.12 -2.94 -4.59
CA LEU A 31 4.99 -2.51 -5.44
C LEU A 31 5.42 -1.41 -6.43
N PHE A 32 6.24 -0.45 -6.00
CA PHE A 32 6.80 0.60 -6.87
C PHE A 32 7.83 0.07 -7.87
N ALA A 33 8.54 -1.01 -7.56
CA ALA A 33 9.48 -1.64 -8.49
C ALA A 33 8.80 -2.46 -9.59
N ASN A 34 7.58 -2.94 -9.34
CA ASN A 34 6.88 -3.90 -10.21
C ASN A 34 5.51 -3.36 -10.71
N THR A 35 5.43 -2.06 -10.98
CA THR A 35 4.17 -1.40 -11.36
C THR A 35 3.57 -1.96 -12.64
N ALA A 36 4.41 -2.36 -13.60
CA ALA A 36 3.98 -2.95 -14.88
C ALA A 36 3.33 -4.34 -14.72
N ASP A 37 3.64 -5.04 -13.62
CA ASP A 37 3.14 -6.39 -13.34
C ASP A 37 1.89 -6.37 -12.45
N MET A 38 1.34 -5.18 -12.20
CA MET A 38 0.20 -4.97 -11.30
C MET A 38 -0.90 -4.16 -11.99
N HIS A 39 -2.16 -4.51 -11.72
CA HIS A 39 -3.31 -3.70 -12.08
C HIS A 39 -4.18 -3.42 -10.85
N SER A 40 -4.63 -2.17 -10.71
CA SER A 40 -5.54 -1.75 -9.66
C SER A 40 -6.90 -1.34 -10.24
N GLN A 41 -7.97 -1.79 -9.60
CA GLN A 41 -9.34 -1.31 -9.83
C GLN A 41 -9.83 -0.61 -8.57
N ILE A 42 -10.46 0.54 -8.76
CA ILE A 42 -11.06 1.33 -7.66
C ILE A 42 -12.57 1.39 -7.87
N ASP A 43 -13.32 0.94 -6.87
CA ASP A 43 -14.76 1.10 -6.81
C ASP A 43 -15.13 1.98 -5.60
N VAL A 44 -15.74 3.14 -5.86
CA VAL A 44 -16.23 4.02 -4.79
C VAL A 44 -17.63 3.54 -4.38
N ALA A 45 -17.82 3.28 -3.10
CA ALA A 45 -19.08 2.85 -2.50
C ALA A 45 -19.67 3.95 -1.61
N ASP A 46 -20.94 3.82 -1.24
CA ASP A 46 -21.66 4.83 -0.44
C ASP A 46 -20.97 5.10 0.90
N GLU A 47 -20.44 4.06 1.55
CA GLU A 47 -19.76 4.16 2.84
C GLU A 47 -18.22 4.14 2.75
N GLY A 48 -17.62 4.10 1.54
CA GLY A 48 -16.17 3.96 1.44
C GLY A 48 -15.62 3.73 0.04
N ILE A 49 -14.54 2.96 -0.03
CA ILE A 49 -13.80 2.69 -1.25
C ILE A 49 -13.23 1.28 -1.19
N VAL A 50 -13.32 0.58 -2.31
CA VAL A 50 -12.73 -0.75 -2.51
C VAL A 50 -11.61 -0.59 -3.53
N VAL A 51 -10.42 -1.08 -3.17
CA VAL A 51 -9.27 -1.15 -4.08
C VAL A 51 -8.91 -2.62 -4.26
N VAL A 52 -8.95 -3.09 -5.50
CA VAL A 52 -8.58 -4.45 -5.88
C VAL A 52 -7.27 -4.39 -6.66
N GLY A 53 -6.19 -4.88 -6.05
CA GLY A 53 -4.90 -5.08 -6.71
C GLY A 53 -4.78 -6.50 -7.24
N THR A 54 -4.33 -6.66 -8.49
CA THR A 54 -4.12 -7.96 -9.13
C THR A 54 -2.73 -8.01 -9.77
N SER A 55 -2.12 -9.19 -9.74
CA SER A 55 -0.85 -9.48 -10.42
C SER A 55 -0.79 -10.97 -10.74
N THR A 56 0.01 -11.33 -11.75
CA THR A 56 0.39 -12.73 -12.02
C THR A 56 1.72 -13.10 -11.37
N ASP A 57 2.48 -12.14 -10.87
CA ASP A 57 3.72 -12.37 -10.15
C ASP A 57 3.39 -12.75 -8.68
N PRO A 58 3.77 -13.95 -8.22
CA PRO A 58 3.49 -14.39 -6.85
C PRO A 58 4.12 -13.50 -5.78
N ASP A 59 5.27 -12.88 -6.05
CA ASP A 59 5.95 -11.99 -5.11
C ASP A 59 5.20 -10.65 -5.00
N VAL A 60 4.67 -10.14 -6.12
CA VAL A 60 3.80 -8.95 -6.13
C VAL A 60 2.46 -9.24 -5.44
N VAL A 61 1.86 -10.41 -5.66
CA VAL A 61 0.63 -10.83 -4.95
C VAL A 61 0.89 -10.89 -3.43
N ALA A 62 2.01 -11.47 -3.00
CA ALA A 62 2.37 -11.50 -1.59
C ALA A 62 2.54 -10.08 -1.01
N ALA A 63 3.21 -9.18 -1.74
CA ALA A 63 3.35 -7.79 -1.35
C ALA A 63 2.00 -7.06 -1.25
N LEU A 64 1.09 -7.27 -2.19
CA LEU A 64 -0.27 -6.71 -2.15
C LEU A 64 -1.02 -7.13 -0.87
N TYR A 65 -0.97 -8.42 -0.51
CA TYR A 65 -1.60 -8.92 0.71
C TYR A 65 -0.98 -8.31 1.98
N ILE A 66 0.35 -8.23 2.05
CA ILE A 66 1.04 -7.62 3.19
C ILE A 66 0.66 -6.14 3.30
N HIS A 67 0.67 -5.41 2.19
CA HIS A 67 0.34 -3.98 2.19
C HIS A 67 -1.10 -3.74 2.65
N ALA A 68 -2.05 -4.56 2.19
CA ALA A 68 -3.44 -4.48 2.64
C ALA A 68 -3.57 -4.70 4.16
N ALA A 69 -2.79 -5.62 4.74
CA ALA A 69 -2.74 -5.83 6.19
C ALA A 69 -2.15 -4.61 6.92
N GLU A 70 -1.05 -4.02 6.41
CA GLU A 70 -0.45 -2.81 6.97
C GLU A 70 -1.41 -1.61 6.96
N VAL A 71 -2.19 -1.43 5.89
CA VAL A 71 -3.21 -0.39 5.81
C VAL A 71 -4.35 -0.66 6.80
N SER A 72 -4.81 -1.91 6.92
CA SER A 72 -5.86 -2.28 7.87
C SER A 72 -5.44 -1.98 9.32
N ASP A 73 -4.21 -2.35 9.66
CA ASP A 73 -3.63 -2.12 10.98
C ASP A 73 -3.44 -0.62 11.29
N MET A 74 -3.06 0.18 10.28
CA MET A 74 -3.01 1.63 10.37
C MET A 74 -4.41 2.26 10.53
N VAL A 75 -5.45 1.69 9.91
CA VAL A 75 -6.83 2.14 10.11
C VAL A 75 -7.28 1.88 11.54
N ASP A 76 -6.95 0.72 12.11
CA ASP A 76 -7.39 0.33 13.44
C ASP A 76 -6.62 1.06 14.56
N ARG A 77 -5.31 1.27 14.40
CA ARG A 77 -4.42 1.75 15.47
C ARG A 77 -3.68 3.05 15.16
N GLY A 78 -3.85 3.59 13.95
CA GLY A 78 -3.20 4.83 13.52
C GLY A 78 -1.67 4.72 13.48
N MET A 79 -0.99 5.82 13.80
CA MET A 79 0.48 5.92 13.74
C MET A 79 1.22 4.96 14.68
N GLN A 80 0.55 4.40 15.70
CA GLN A 80 1.17 3.41 16.57
C GLN A 80 1.57 2.15 15.78
N ALA A 81 0.70 1.67 14.88
CA ALA A 81 1.00 0.53 14.00
C ALA A 81 2.25 0.79 13.15
N VAL A 82 2.33 1.99 12.55
CA VAL A 82 3.47 2.41 11.72
C VAL A 82 4.76 2.45 12.55
N HIS A 83 4.75 3.07 13.72
CA HIS A 83 5.94 3.15 14.58
C HIS A 83 6.40 1.78 15.07
N GLU A 84 5.49 0.87 15.42
CA GLU A 84 5.83 -0.49 15.85
C GLU A 84 6.41 -1.30 14.69
N ALA A 85 5.82 -1.23 13.49
CA ALA A 85 6.36 -1.88 12.30
C ALA A 85 7.77 -1.35 11.97
N MET A 86 7.99 -0.04 12.10
CA MET A 86 9.32 0.56 11.95
C MET A 86 10.32 0.06 13.01
N ALA A 87 9.92 -0.02 14.27
CA ALA A 87 10.77 -0.52 15.34
C ALA A 87 11.14 -2.00 15.16
N GLN A 88 10.19 -2.84 14.73
CA GLN A 88 10.44 -4.25 14.42
C GLN A 88 11.46 -4.42 13.29
N ARG A 89 11.37 -3.58 12.24
CA ARG A 89 12.34 -3.60 11.13
C ARG A 89 13.74 -3.16 11.57
N ALA A 90 13.85 -2.14 12.42
CA ALA A 90 15.12 -1.65 12.92
C ALA A 90 15.82 -2.63 13.88
N GLY A 91 15.07 -3.57 14.47
CA GLY A 91 15.59 -4.60 15.38
C GLY A 91 16.08 -5.89 14.69
N ASN A 92 15.93 -6.01 13.37
CA ASN A 92 16.35 -7.17 12.58
C ASN A 92 17.67 -6.91 11.83
#